data_AF-A0AB36XVV7-F1
#
_entry.id   AF-A0AB36XVV7-F1
#
_cell.length_a   1.000
_cell.length_b   1.000
_cell.length_c   1.000
_cell.angle_alpha   90.00
_cell.angle_beta   90.00
_cell.angle_gamma   90.00
#
_symmetry.space_group_name_H-M   'P 1'
#
loop_
_entity.id
_entity.type
_entity.pdbx_description
1 polymer ?
#
loop_
_entity_poly.entity_id
_entity_poly.type
_entity_poly.pdbx_seq_one_letter_code
_entity_poly.pdbx_strand_id
1 'polypeptide(L)'
;MRVRISGSSSDTAELLMGIKGAARRIRFDSRRDRFNIPHSLKTSIRRDLNANYIKVNGENIAIATQYPYHHQLEAHLQLLVDNRTPVLVVLASNKDIIEDQMPDYFSVSGIYGAIMVTSTLTGKVDLTDSIEAKTYNLDIDGYQTNLTVPVIHVHNWPDHHTITPANTEKLIIMIESVLLERRSFYTKRKSRAVDDPDKLLPIVHCRAGVGRTGQTIAAMAMRKHPKLSLASITKDLRVSRNDYMIQTTIQMETLVQIGLEAKNKDFGVE
;
A
#
# COMPACT_ATOMS: atom_id res chain seq x y z
N MET A 1 -0.56 20.86 22.76
CA MET A 1 -2.02 20.96 23.03
C MET A 1 -2.58 19.55 23.05
N ARG A 2 -2.89 18.99 24.24
CA ARG A 2 -3.52 17.66 24.36
C ARG A 2 -5.02 17.86 24.19
N VAL A 3 -5.58 17.47 23.05
CA VAL A 3 -7.03 17.42 22.85
C VAL A 3 -7.54 16.20 23.62
N ARG A 4 -8.40 16.42 24.62
CA ARG A 4 -9.17 15.35 25.26
C ARG A 4 -10.19 14.85 24.24
N ILE A 5 -10.08 13.58 23.85
CA ILE A 5 -11.01 12.91 22.94
C ILE A 5 -12.15 12.38 23.81
N SER A 6 -13.25 13.13 23.88
CA SER A 6 -14.52 12.71 24.51
C SER A 6 -15.63 12.51 23.47
N GLY A 7 -15.28 12.45 22.19
CA GLY A 7 -16.20 12.20 21.07
C GLY A 7 -16.21 10.74 20.65
N SER A 8 -17.22 10.36 19.88
CA SER A 8 -17.30 9.03 19.24
C SER A 8 -16.12 8.81 18.28
N SER A 9 -15.88 7.55 17.87
CA SER A 9 -14.89 7.24 16.83
C SER A 9 -15.15 8.02 15.54
N SER A 10 -16.42 8.28 15.23
CA SER A 10 -16.89 9.05 14.08
C SER A 10 -16.47 10.53 14.18
N ASP A 11 -16.72 11.20 15.30
CA ASP A 11 -16.33 12.61 15.50
C ASP A 11 -14.80 12.81 15.35
N THR A 12 -14.03 11.86 15.89
CA THR A 12 -12.57 11.88 15.78
C THR A 12 -12.13 11.69 14.33
N ALA A 13 -12.77 10.77 13.60
CA ALA A 13 -12.47 10.51 12.21
C ALA A 13 -12.74 11.74 11.32
N GLU A 14 -13.86 12.42 11.52
CA GLU A 14 -14.20 13.65 10.78
C GLU A 14 -13.12 14.75 10.96
N LEU A 15 -12.66 14.97 12.18
CA LEU A 15 -11.59 15.92 12.47
C LEU A 15 -10.28 15.55 11.75
N LEU A 16 -9.91 14.27 11.77
CA LEU A 16 -8.70 13.77 11.11
C LEU A 16 -8.81 13.87 9.58
N MET A 17 -10.01 13.70 9.01
CA MET A 17 -10.25 13.85 7.57
C MET A 17 -9.97 15.28 7.07
N GLY A 18 -10.02 16.29 7.95
CA GLY A 18 -9.65 17.67 7.65
C GLY A 18 -8.15 17.92 7.42
N ILE A 19 -7.26 17.02 7.85
CA ILE A 19 -5.80 17.24 7.83
C ILE A 19 -5.27 17.28 6.39
N LYS A 20 -4.75 18.41 5.91
CA LYS A 20 -4.15 18.50 4.57
C LYS A 20 -2.65 18.23 4.60
N GLY A 21 -2.17 17.48 3.63
CA GLY A 21 -0.75 17.27 3.30
C GLY A 21 -0.15 18.50 2.62
N ALA A 22 -0.90 19.12 1.71
CA ALA A 22 -0.46 20.23 0.85
C ALA A 22 0.78 19.87 0.00
N ALA A 23 0.83 18.63 -0.50
CA ALA A 23 1.88 18.18 -1.41
C ALA A 23 1.89 19.02 -2.70
N ARG A 24 3.08 19.42 -3.16
CA ARG A 24 3.23 19.99 -4.50
C ARG A 24 2.92 18.91 -5.54
N ARG A 25 1.96 19.17 -6.41
CA ARG A 25 1.39 18.17 -7.34
C ARG A 25 2.10 18.19 -8.68
N ILE A 26 2.27 17.01 -9.28
CA ILE A 26 2.61 16.89 -10.69
C ILE A 26 1.34 17.16 -11.52
N ARG A 27 1.47 17.85 -12.66
CA ARG A 27 0.35 18.10 -13.58
C ARG A 27 -0.18 16.79 -14.14
N PHE A 28 -1.50 16.65 -14.20
CA PHE A 28 -2.16 15.49 -14.78
C PHE A 28 -1.65 15.21 -16.20
N ASP A 29 -1.36 13.95 -16.50
CA ASP A 29 -1.01 13.44 -17.83
C ASP A 29 -1.83 12.17 -18.07
N SER A 30 -2.74 12.19 -19.04
CA SER A 30 -3.63 11.06 -19.34
C SER A 30 -2.92 9.80 -19.82
N ARG A 31 -1.65 9.90 -20.25
CA ARG A 31 -0.83 8.73 -20.59
C ARG A 31 -0.20 8.08 -19.36
N ARG A 32 -0.15 8.80 -18.24
CA ARG A 32 0.45 8.34 -16.98
C ARG A 32 -0.60 8.07 -15.90
N ASP A 33 -1.58 8.95 -15.77
CA ASP A 33 -2.52 9.02 -14.67
C ASP A 33 -3.88 8.42 -15.10
N ARG A 34 -4.13 7.18 -14.67
CA ARG A 34 -5.36 6.43 -14.97
C ARG A 34 -6.57 7.08 -14.36
N PHE A 35 -6.36 7.65 -13.19
CA PHE A 35 -7.38 8.35 -12.44
C PHE A 35 -6.95 9.81 -12.32
N ASN A 36 -7.92 10.73 -12.29
CA ASN A 36 -7.66 12.14 -12.04
C ASN A 36 -7.31 12.39 -10.55
N ILE A 37 -6.26 11.74 -10.09
CA ILE A 37 -5.74 11.79 -8.73
C ILE A 37 -4.33 12.36 -8.77
N PRO A 38 -4.09 13.47 -8.05
CA PRO A 38 -2.78 14.11 -8.05
C PRO A 38 -1.75 13.21 -7.36
N HIS A 39 -0.47 13.36 -7.71
CA HIS A 39 0.61 12.70 -6.99
C HIS A 39 1.75 13.68 -6.72
N SER A 40 2.51 13.42 -5.65
CA SER A 40 3.48 14.37 -5.12
C SER A 40 4.70 14.45 -6.02
N LEU A 41 5.12 15.66 -6.37
CA LEU A 41 6.36 15.90 -7.13
C LEU A 41 7.61 15.61 -6.29
N LYS A 42 7.55 15.79 -4.97
CA LYS A 42 8.72 15.65 -4.10
C LYS A 42 9.16 14.19 -3.92
N THR A 43 8.21 13.27 -3.96
CA THR A 43 8.39 11.85 -3.64
C THR A 43 8.04 10.96 -4.83
N SER A 44 7.87 11.52 -6.02
CA SER A 44 7.60 10.76 -7.25
C SER A 44 8.79 9.85 -7.58
N ILE A 45 8.51 8.60 -7.93
CA ILE A 45 9.54 7.57 -8.14
C ILE A 45 9.96 7.51 -9.61
N ARG A 46 8.99 7.56 -10.53
CA ARG A 46 9.24 7.49 -11.97
C ARG A 46 8.32 8.46 -12.72
N ARG A 47 8.78 8.97 -13.86
CA ARG A 47 8.05 9.95 -14.67
C ARG A 47 6.89 9.34 -15.46
N ASP A 48 6.96 8.04 -15.72
CA ASP A 48 6.02 7.24 -16.50
C ASP A 48 4.95 6.55 -15.62
N LEU A 49 5.03 6.67 -14.29
CA LEU A 49 4.08 6.08 -13.34
C LEU A 49 3.56 7.10 -12.32
N ASN A 50 2.29 6.96 -11.93
CA ASN A 50 1.72 7.67 -10.79
C ASN A 50 2.06 6.91 -9.49
N ALA A 51 3.33 6.99 -9.09
CA ALA A 51 3.88 6.28 -7.93
C ALA A 51 4.68 7.23 -7.02
N ASN A 52 4.50 7.09 -5.71
CA ASN A 52 5.24 7.85 -4.71
C ASN A 52 5.82 6.96 -3.62
N TYR A 53 7.01 7.33 -3.14
CA TYR A 53 7.44 6.93 -1.81
C TYR A 53 6.49 7.52 -0.77
N ILE A 54 6.03 6.70 0.17
CA ILE A 54 5.30 7.14 1.35
C ILE A 54 6.29 7.24 2.50
N LYS A 55 6.50 8.48 2.96
CA LYS A 55 7.40 8.80 4.05
C LYS A 55 6.59 9.07 5.32
N VAL A 56 6.94 8.39 6.41
CA VAL A 56 6.40 8.63 7.75
C VAL A 56 7.57 8.84 8.70
N ASN A 57 7.52 9.91 9.49
CA ASN A 57 8.57 10.24 10.45
C ASN A 57 10.00 10.27 9.84
N GLY A 58 10.11 10.79 8.63
CA GLY A 58 11.37 10.92 7.90
C GLY A 58 11.81 9.67 7.10
N GLU A 59 11.21 8.51 7.35
CA GLU A 59 11.57 7.22 6.74
C GLU A 59 10.59 6.81 5.63
N ASN A 60 11.09 6.28 4.51
CA ASN A 60 10.24 5.65 3.50
C ASN A 60 9.75 4.30 4.04
N ILE A 61 8.43 4.12 4.11
CA ILE A 61 7.83 2.90 4.69
C ILE A 61 7.11 2.02 3.66
N ALA A 62 6.75 2.59 2.52
CA ALA A 62 6.04 1.93 1.44
C ALA A 62 6.16 2.74 0.15
N ILE A 63 5.77 2.12 -0.96
CA ILE A 63 5.51 2.79 -2.22
C ILE A 63 4.01 2.66 -2.50
N ALA A 64 3.34 3.80 -2.70
CA ALA A 64 1.96 3.83 -3.12
C ALA A 64 1.87 4.19 -4.61
N THR A 65 1.11 3.42 -5.37
CA THR A 65 0.88 3.68 -6.80
C THR A 65 -0.60 3.51 -7.15
N GLN A 66 -1.02 4.09 -8.27
CA GLN A 66 -2.28 3.68 -8.90
C GLN A 66 -2.11 2.34 -9.62
N TYR A 67 -3.23 1.74 -10.04
CA TYR A 67 -3.23 0.58 -10.91
C TYR A 67 -2.70 0.93 -12.32
N PRO A 68 -1.68 0.22 -12.84
CA PRO A 68 -1.04 0.57 -14.11
C PRO A 68 -1.97 0.44 -15.33
N TYR A 69 -1.70 1.24 -16.37
CA TYR A 69 -2.18 0.98 -17.72
C TYR A 69 -1.46 -0.21 -18.36
N HIS A 70 -2.05 -0.79 -19.41
CA HIS A 70 -1.41 -1.88 -20.15
C HIS A 70 -0.05 -1.46 -20.73
N HIS A 71 0.05 -0.25 -21.30
CA HIS A 71 1.33 0.29 -21.82
C HIS A 71 2.34 0.68 -20.73
N GLN A 72 1.93 0.66 -19.45
CA GLN A 72 2.81 0.93 -18.31
C GLN A 72 3.32 -0.35 -17.64
N LEU A 73 2.86 -1.54 -18.04
CA LEU A 73 3.16 -2.78 -17.32
C LEU A 73 4.66 -3.09 -17.27
N GLU A 74 5.38 -2.87 -18.36
CA GLU A 74 6.84 -3.02 -18.36
C GLU A 74 7.51 -2.09 -17.34
N ALA A 75 7.14 -0.80 -17.32
CA ALA A 75 7.69 0.17 -16.38
C ALA A 75 7.32 -0.16 -14.92
N HIS A 76 6.10 -0.65 -14.69
CA HIS A 76 5.62 -1.08 -13.38
C HIS A 76 6.35 -2.32 -12.87
N LEU A 77 6.56 -3.32 -13.72
CA LEU A 77 7.34 -4.52 -13.39
C LEU A 77 8.82 -4.17 -13.15
N GLN A 78 9.38 -3.26 -13.95
CA GLN A 78 10.73 -2.74 -13.70
C GLN A 78 10.81 -2.02 -12.35
N LEU A 79 9.79 -1.27 -11.94
CA LEU A 79 9.73 -0.70 -10.59
C LEU A 79 9.79 -1.80 -9.51
N LEU A 80 9.12 -2.95 -9.72
CA LEU A 80 9.20 -4.07 -8.78
C LEU A 80 10.64 -4.61 -8.65
N VAL A 81 11.32 -4.77 -9.79
CA VAL A 81 12.70 -5.25 -9.87
C VAL A 81 13.68 -4.24 -9.23
N ASP A 82 13.57 -2.97 -9.61
CA ASP A 82 14.43 -1.89 -9.12
C ASP A 82 14.35 -1.78 -7.60
N ASN A 83 13.14 -1.84 -7.04
CA ASN A 83 12.90 -1.78 -5.59
C ASN A 83 13.28 -3.07 -4.86
N ARG A 84 13.56 -4.17 -5.60
CA ARG A 84 13.63 -5.53 -5.05
C ARG A 84 12.42 -5.85 -4.19
N THR A 85 11.24 -5.52 -4.71
CA THR A 85 9.99 -5.48 -3.95
C THR A 85 9.81 -6.74 -3.10
N PRO A 86 9.73 -6.60 -1.77
CA PRO A 86 9.57 -7.74 -0.88
C PRO A 86 8.14 -8.26 -0.93
N VAL A 87 7.16 -7.40 -1.14
CA VAL A 87 5.75 -7.78 -1.31
C VAL A 87 5.03 -6.74 -2.14
N LEU A 88 4.25 -7.21 -3.11
CA LEU A 88 3.27 -6.43 -3.84
C LEU A 88 1.89 -6.68 -3.23
N VAL A 89 1.21 -5.61 -2.79
CA VAL A 89 -0.13 -5.70 -2.19
C VAL A 89 -1.13 -5.08 -3.15
N VAL A 90 -1.96 -5.93 -3.75
CA VAL A 90 -3.05 -5.54 -4.65
C VAL A 90 -4.35 -5.53 -3.88
N LEU A 91 -4.96 -4.36 -3.78
CA LEU A 91 -6.20 -4.12 -3.03
C LEU A 91 -7.38 -3.84 -3.95
N ALA A 92 -7.17 -3.76 -5.27
CA ALA A 92 -8.28 -3.70 -6.23
C ALA A 92 -9.00 -5.05 -6.25
N SER A 93 -10.31 -5.04 -6.03
CA SER A 93 -11.14 -6.24 -6.08
C SER A 93 -11.24 -6.77 -7.51
N ASN A 94 -11.67 -8.02 -7.67
CA ASN A 94 -11.97 -8.57 -8.99
C ASN A 94 -13.00 -7.71 -9.73
N LYS A 95 -14.00 -7.19 -9.01
CA LYS A 95 -15.00 -6.28 -9.55
C LYS A 95 -14.37 -5.01 -10.10
N ASP A 96 -13.49 -4.37 -9.32
CA ASP A 96 -12.77 -3.18 -9.77
C ASP A 96 -11.98 -3.44 -11.05
N ILE A 97 -11.21 -4.55 -11.07
CA ILE A 97 -10.34 -4.92 -12.19
C ILE A 97 -11.16 -5.09 -13.48
N ILE A 98 -12.32 -5.75 -13.38
CA ILE A 98 -13.21 -5.98 -14.51
C ILE A 98 -13.87 -4.68 -14.97
N GLU A 99 -14.49 -3.92 -14.05
CA GLU A 99 -15.28 -2.72 -14.38
C GLU A 99 -14.41 -1.60 -14.99
N ASP A 100 -13.18 -1.44 -14.51
CA ASP A 100 -12.24 -0.43 -15.01
C ASP A 100 -11.33 -0.92 -16.15
N GLN A 101 -11.51 -2.16 -16.62
CA GLN A 101 -10.67 -2.78 -17.65
C GLN A 101 -9.17 -2.68 -17.29
N MET A 102 -8.85 -2.99 -16.03
CA MET A 102 -7.47 -2.98 -15.54
C MET A 102 -6.80 -4.31 -15.89
N PRO A 103 -5.52 -4.31 -16.33
CA PRO A 103 -4.85 -5.53 -16.72
C PRO A 103 -4.58 -6.43 -15.51
N ASP A 104 -4.91 -7.72 -15.60
CA ASP A 104 -4.55 -8.71 -14.59
C ASP A 104 -3.09 -9.18 -14.79
N TYR A 105 -2.16 -8.31 -14.46
CA TYR A 105 -0.73 -8.51 -14.69
C TYR A 105 -0.03 -9.38 -13.63
N PHE A 106 -0.71 -9.61 -12.49
CA PHE A 106 -0.11 -10.26 -11.33
C PHE A 106 -0.65 -11.67 -11.10
N SER A 107 -1.84 -12.00 -11.62
CA SER A 107 -2.44 -13.33 -11.48
C SER A 107 -2.26 -14.19 -12.74
N VAL A 108 -2.02 -13.57 -13.90
CA VAL A 108 -1.83 -14.24 -15.19
C VAL A 108 -0.40 -14.04 -15.71
N SER A 109 0.22 -15.11 -16.22
CA SER A 109 1.52 -15.04 -16.88
C SER A 109 1.45 -14.29 -18.20
N GLY A 110 2.50 -13.55 -18.56
CA GLY A 110 2.49 -12.71 -19.75
C GLY A 110 3.87 -12.16 -20.12
N ILE A 111 3.93 -11.49 -21.26
CA ILE A 111 5.13 -10.78 -21.73
C ILE A 111 4.74 -9.32 -21.93
N TYR A 112 5.48 -8.42 -21.28
CA TYR A 112 5.24 -6.99 -21.27
C TYR A 112 6.53 -6.26 -21.66
N GLY A 113 6.64 -5.90 -22.93
CA GLY A 113 7.89 -5.39 -23.51
C GLY A 113 8.98 -6.44 -23.46
N ALA A 114 10.11 -6.13 -22.82
CA ALA A 114 11.23 -7.06 -22.64
C ALA A 114 11.14 -7.93 -21.37
N ILE A 115 10.04 -7.82 -20.60
CA ILE A 115 9.86 -8.55 -19.34
C ILE A 115 8.87 -9.70 -19.55
N MET A 116 9.30 -10.91 -19.23
CA MET A 116 8.45 -12.10 -19.08
C MET A 116 8.05 -12.25 -17.61
N VAL A 117 6.79 -12.61 -17.39
CA VAL A 117 6.20 -12.81 -16.08
C VAL A 117 5.55 -14.18 -16.02
N THR A 118 5.93 -14.98 -15.02
CA THR A 118 5.22 -16.20 -14.65
C THR A 118 4.53 -16.00 -13.29
N SER A 119 3.21 -16.17 -13.26
CA SER A 119 2.42 -16.08 -12.03
C SER A 119 2.05 -17.47 -11.53
N THR A 120 2.30 -17.73 -10.26
CA THR A 120 1.89 -18.98 -9.58
C THR A 120 1.05 -18.66 -8.36
N LEU A 121 -0.20 -19.15 -8.32
CA LEU A 121 -1.02 -19.08 -7.10
C LEU A 121 -0.41 -19.97 -6.01
N THR A 122 -0.09 -19.39 -4.87
CA THR A 122 0.55 -20.08 -3.75
C THR A 122 -0.40 -20.38 -2.60
N GLY A 123 -1.57 -19.73 -2.55
CA GLY A 123 -2.52 -19.99 -1.49
C GLY A 123 -3.69 -19.01 -1.43
N LYS A 124 -4.55 -19.25 -0.44
CA LYS A 124 -5.71 -18.44 -0.10
C LYS A 124 -5.79 -18.33 1.43
N VAL A 125 -6.04 -17.13 1.93
CA VAL A 125 -6.06 -16.80 3.36
C VAL A 125 -7.36 -16.07 3.70
N ASP A 126 -8.05 -16.54 4.74
CA ASP A 126 -9.23 -15.87 5.29
C ASP A 126 -8.80 -14.75 6.26
N LEU A 127 -9.17 -13.51 5.93
CA LEU A 127 -8.88 -12.31 6.72
C LEU A 127 -9.96 -12.00 7.77
N THR A 128 -10.95 -12.87 7.99
CA THR A 128 -12.24 -12.72 8.72
C THR A 128 -13.36 -12.10 7.92
N ASP A 129 -14.60 -12.24 8.42
CA ASP A 129 -15.79 -11.53 7.93
C ASP A 129 -15.99 -11.67 6.41
N SER A 130 -15.67 -12.87 5.88
CA SER A 130 -15.73 -13.21 4.46
C SER A 130 -14.79 -12.41 3.55
N ILE A 131 -13.82 -11.66 4.08
CA ILE A 131 -12.75 -11.03 3.32
C ILE A 131 -11.61 -12.03 3.14
N GLU A 132 -11.10 -12.14 1.92
CA GLU A 132 -10.11 -13.15 1.57
C GLU A 132 -8.95 -12.52 0.79
N ALA A 133 -7.75 -13.06 1.02
CA ALA A 133 -6.56 -12.75 0.24
C ALA A 133 -6.11 -13.99 -0.53
N LYS A 134 -5.74 -13.81 -1.81
CA LYS A 134 -4.98 -14.80 -2.57
C LYS A 134 -3.52 -14.42 -2.56
N THR A 135 -2.64 -15.41 -2.45
CA THR A 135 -1.19 -15.21 -2.54
C THR A 135 -0.65 -15.76 -3.84
N TYR A 136 0.27 -15.03 -4.46
CA TYR A 136 0.96 -15.47 -5.67
C TYR A 136 2.47 -15.27 -5.52
N ASN A 137 3.23 -16.03 -6.29
CA ASN A 137 4.61 -15.70 -6.63
C ASN A 137 4.64 -15.20 -8.07
N LEU A 138 5.17 -13.99 -8.25
CA LEU A 138 5.39 -13.37 -9.54
C LEU A 138 6.87 -13.49 -9.90
N ASP A 139 7.21 -14.44 -10.76
CA ASP A 139 8.57 -14.61 -11.29
C ASP A 139 8.74 -13.66 -12.48
N ILE A 140 9.58 -12.65 -12.29
CA ILE A 140 9.88 -11.61 -13.27
C ILE A 140 11.25 -11.90 -13.87
N ASP A 141 11.29 -12.17 -15.17
CA ASP A 141 12.51 -12.37 -15.95
C ASP A 141 12.62 -11.31 -17.05
N GLY A 142 13.70 -10.54 -17.04
CA GLY A 142 13.92 -9.48 -18.01
C GLY A 142 15.14 -8.65 -17.66
N TYR A 143 15.76 -8.01 -18.67
CA TYR A 143 16.93 -7.16 -18.49
C TYR A 143 18.06 -7.82 -17.66
N GLN A 144 18.31 -9.11 -17.91
CA GLN A 144 19.36 -9.91 -17.24
C GLN A 144 19.16 -10.07 -15.71
N THR A 145 17.96 -9.81 -15.20
CA THR A 145 17.61 -10.00 -13.79
C THR A 145 16.42 -10.93 -13.66
N ASN A 146 16.51 -11.86 -12.70
CA ASN A 146 15.41 -12.71 -12.30
C ASN A 146 15.01 -12.38 -10.85
N LEU A 147 13.73 -12.10 -10.63
CA LEU A 147 13.20 -11.78 -9.32
C LEU A 147 11.82 -12.39 -9.10
N THR A 148 11.68 -13.20 -8.05
CA THR A 148 10.38 -13.61 -7.51
C THR A 148 9.86 -12.55 -6.54
N VAL A 149 8.68 -12.01 -6.81
CA VAL A 149 7.95 -11.07 -5.97
C VAL A 149 6.70 -11.74 -5.40
N PRO A 150 6.60 -11.94 -4.07
CA PRO A 150 5.35 -12.35 -3.43
C PRO A 150 4.26 -11.29 -3.64
N VAL A 151 3.06 -11.74 -3.96
CA VAL A 151 1.87 -10.90 -4.15
C VAL A 151 0.80 -11.29 -3.13
N ILE A 152 0.19 -10.30 -2.50
CA ILE A 152 -1.01 -10.44 -1.68
C ILE A 152 -2.15 -9.70 -2.40
N HIS A 153 -3.17 -10.42 -2.83
CA HIS A 153 -4.34 -9.85 -3.51
C HIS A 153 -5.59 -9.99 -2.66
N VAL A 154 -6.06 -8.88 -2.08
CA VAL A 154 -7.35 -8.84 -1.38
C VAL A 154 -8.45 -8.64 -2.42
N HIS A 155 -9.00 -9.74 -2.92
CA HIS A 155 -9.77 -9.77 -4.16
C HIS A 155 -11.25 -9.39 -4.01
N ASN A 156 -11.76 -9.29 -2.78
CA ASN A 156 -13.17 -9.05 -2.48
C ASN A 156 -13.40 -7.89 -1.49
N TRP A 157 -12.43 -7.00 -1.29
CA TRP A 157 -12.63 -5.73 -0.57
C TRP A 157 -13.30 -4.71 -1.52
N PRO A 158 -14.58 -4.34 -1.33
CA PRO A 158 -15.27 -3.42 -2.22
C PRO A 158 -14.66 -2.00 -2.17
N ASP A 159 -14.63 -1.31 -3.32
CA ASP A 159 -14.11 0.06 -3.38
C ASP A 159 -14.97 1.04 -2.58
N HIS A 160 -14.36 2.11 -2.04
CA HIS A 160 -14.98 3.10 -1.13
C HIS A 160 -15.56 2.57 0.19
N HIS A 161 -15.51 1.26 0.43
CA HIS A 161 -15.86 0.64 1.70
C HIS A 161 -14.61 0.46 2.56
N THR A 162 -14.79 0.24 3.86
CA THR A 162 -13.73 -0.25 4.75
C THR A 162 -13.90 -1.74 4.99
N ILE A 163 -12.81 -2.39 5.36
CA ILE A 163 -12.84 -3.67 6.06
C ILE A 163 -12.76 -3.41 7.57
N THR A 164 -13.13 -4.39 8.38
CA THR A 164 -13.14 -4.22 9.84
C THR A 164 -11.71 -3.98 10.39
N PRO A 165 -11.58 -3.48 11.64
CA PRO A 165 -10.30 -3.44 12.34
C PRO A 165 -9.60 -4.81 12.34
N ALA A 166 -10.34 -5.89 12.63
CA ALA A 166 -9.82 -7.26 12.63
C ALA A 166 -9.28 -7.70 11.27
N ASN A 167 -10.02 -7.42 10.19
CA ASN A 167 -9.55 -7.67 8.83
C ASN A 167 -8.24 -6.90 8.53
N THR A 168 -8.21 -5.62 8.91
CA THR A 168 -7.05 -4.75 8.70
C THR A 168 -5.84 -5.28 9.46
N GLU A 169 -5.99 -5.62 10.75
CA GLU A 169 -4.91 -6.18 11.57
C GLU A 169 -4.34 -7.47 10.97
N LYS A 170 -5.20 -8.41 10.56
CA LYS A 170 -4.74 -9.65 9.90
C LYS A 170 -3.99 -9.40 8.61
N LEU A 171 -4.47 -8.48 7.77
CA LEU A 171 -3.78 -8.08 6.54
C LEU A 171 -2.40 -7.49 6.85
N ILE A 172 -2.28 -6.61 7.85
CA ILE A 172 -0.99 -6.01 8.20
C ILE A 172 -0.02 -7.07 8.74
N ILE A 173 -0.48 -7.99 9.60
CA ILE A 173 0.36 -9.10 10.10
C ILE A 173 0.87 -9.96 8.94
N MET A 174 0.02 -10.25 7.96
CA MET A 174 0.40 -11.00 6.77
C MET A 174 1.47 -10.27 5.95
N ILE A 175 1.29 -8.96 5.71
CA ILE A 175 2.29 -8.12 5.01
C ILE A 175 3.60 -8.09 5.78
N GLU A 176 3.58 -7.81 7.10
CA GLU A 176 4.75 -7.76 7.97
C GLU A 176 5.53 -9.09 7.97
N SER A 177 4.82 -10.21 7.98
CA SER A 177 5.44 -11.55 7.95
C SER A 177 6.24 -11.77 6.66
N VAL A 178 5.64 -11.43 5.50
CA VAL A 178 6.33 -11.54 4.20
C VAL A 178 7.51 -10.55 4.12
N LEU A 179 7.34 -9.31 4.62
CA LEU A 179 8.41 -8.31 4.67
C LEU A 179 9.63 -8.82 5.46
N LEU A 180 9.41 -9.40 6.64
CA LEU A 180 10.47 -9.95 7.48
C LEU A 180 11.19 -11.12 6.81
N GLU A 181 10.44 -12.05 6.23
CA GLU A 181 11.00 -13.19 5.50
C GLU A 181 11.88 -12.73 4.33
N ARG A 182 11.36 -11.81 3.51
CA ARG A 182 12.05 -11.31 2.31
C ARG A 182 13.26 -10.46 2.67
N ARG A 183 13.18 -9.64 3.73
CA ARG A 183 14.35 -8.93 4.24
C ARG A 183 15.43 -9.91 4.69
N SER A 184 15.08 -10.95 5.45
CA SER A 184 16.01 -12.02 5.86
C SER A 184 16.65 -12.73 4.66
N PHE A 185 15.86 -13.04 3.62
CA PHE A 185 16.35 -13.61 2.37
C PHE A 185 17.42 -12.75 1.70
N TYR A 186 17.23 -11.43 1.64
CA TYR A 186 18.19 -10.49 1.04
C TYR A 186 19.41 -10.26 1.92
N THR A 187 19.25 -10.21 3.25
CA THR A 187 20.34 -10.12 4.22
C THR A 187 21.29 -11.30 4.09
N LYS A 188 20.77 -12.53 4.03
CA LYS A 188 21.58 -13.75 3.85
C LYS A 188 22.40 -13.73 2.55
N ARG A 189 21.91 -13.06 1.52
CA ARG A 189 22.57 -12.89 0.22
C ARG A 189 23.48 -11.67 0.14
N LYS A 190 23.68 -10.94 1.24
CA LYS A 190 24.49 -9.71 1.29
C LYS A 190 24.06 -8.69 0.20
N SER A 191 22.76 -8.63 -0.05
CA SER A 191 22.19 -7.71 -1.03
C SER A 191 22.38 -6.26 -0.58
N ARG A 192 22.98 -5.41 -1.41
CA ARG A 192 23.12 -3.96 -1.13
C ARG A 192 21.78 -3.25 -0.87
N ALA A 193 20.67 -3.81 -1.37
CA ALA A 193 19.33 -3.26 -1.10
C ALA A 193 18.90 -3.32 0.37
N VAL A 194 19.58 -4.09 1.23
CA VAL A 194 19.25 -4.18 2.66
C VAL A 194 19.57 -2.89 3.41
N ASP A 195 20.59 -2.16 2.95
CA ASP A 195 21.09 -0.93 3.56
C ASP A 195 20.61 0.33 2.83
N ASP A 196 19.85 0.16 1.73
CA ASP A 196 19.29 1.26 0.95
C ASP A 196 17.87 1.59 1.46
N PRO A 197 17.62 2.79 2.02
CA PRO A 197 16.32 3.16 2.58
C PRO A 197 15.21 3.31 1.53
N ASP A 198 15.56 3.35 0.24
CA ASP A 198 14.62 3.50 -0.86
C ASP A 198 14.34 2.16 -1.58
N LYS A 199 14.79 1.04 -0.98
CA LYS A 199 14.61 -0.33 -1.46
C LYS A 199 13.93 -1.19 -0.41
N LEU A 200 13.53 -2.39 -0.84
CA LEU A 200 12.84 -3.37 0.01
C LEU A 200 11.57 -2.77 0.65
N LEU A 201 10.91 -1.86 -0.06
CA LEU A 201 9.66 -1.25 0.39
C LEU A 201 8.47 -2.05 -0.16
N PRO A 202 7.43 -2.33 0.63
CA PRO A 202 6.20 -2.88 0.09
C PRO A 202 5.61 -1.91 -0.94
N ILE A 203 5.17 -2.44 -2.09
CA ILE A 203 4.39 -1.67 -3.06
C ILE A 203 2.92 -1.99 -2.83
N VAL A 204 2.11 -0.98 -2.57
CA VAL A 204 0.67 -1.14 -2.26
C VAL A 204 -0.14 -0.31 -3.23
N HIS A 205 -1.14 -0.93 -3.87
CA HIS A 205 -2.09 -0.19 -4.71
C HIS A 205 -3.50 -0.77 -4.62
N CYS A 206 -4.49 0.10 -4.77
CA CYS A 206 -5.88 -0.26 -5.05
C CYS A 206 -6.20 0.09 -6.51
N ARG A 207 -7.28 0.83 -6.77
CA ARG A 207 -7.52 1.53 -8.04
C ARG A 207 -6.60 2.74 -8.17
N ALA A 208 -6.93 3.87 -7.53
CA ALA A 208 -6.16 5.09 -7.66
C ALA A 208 -4.98 5.23 -6.65
N GLY A 209 -4.84 4.27 -5.74
CA GLY A 209 -3.74 4.26 -4.78
C GLY A 209 -3.87 5.27 -3.64
N VAL A 210 -5.09 5.56 -3.17
CA VAL A 210 -5.32 6.57 -2.11
C VAL A 210 -6.24 6.12 -0.97
N GLY A 211 -7.37 5.45 -1.25
CA GLY A 211 -8.33 5.00 -0.24
C GLY A 211 -7.84 3.79 0.54
N ARG A 212 -8.13 2.58 0.03
CA ARG A 212 -7.68 1.29 0.61
C ARG A 212 -6.16 1.26 0.82
N THR A 213 -5.39 1.74 -0.16
CA THR A 213 -3.93 1.93 -0.04
C THR A 213 -3.55 2.82 1.14
N GLY A 214 -4.25 3.94 1.35
CA GLY A 214 -4.00 4.84 2.47
C GLY A 214 -4.32 4.20 3.81
N GLN A 215 -5.45 3.48 3.92
CA GLN A 215 -5.80 2.72 5.13
C GLN A 215 -4.74 1.67 5.47
N THR A 216 -4.34 0.83 4.51
CA THR A 216 -3.33 -0.20 4.73
C THR A 216 -1.99 0.41 5.16
N ILE A 217 -1.48 1.42 4.45
CA ILE A 217 -0.18 2.02 4.79
C ILE A 217 -0.25 2.78 6.13
N ALA A 218 -1.37 3.43 6.45
CA ALA A 218 -1.56 4.09 7.74
C ALA A 218 -1.53 3.08 8.90
N ALA A 219 -2.21 1.95 8.76
CA ALA A 219 -2.19 0.89 9.78
C ALA A 219 -0.78 0.30 9.96
N MET A 220 -0.02 0.09 8.88
CA MET A 220 1.40 -0.29 8.94
C MET A 220 2.22 0.77 9.70
N ALA A 221 2.01 2.04 9.40
CA ALA A 221 2.71 3.15 10.05
C ALA A 221 2.39 3.23 11.56
N MET A 222 1.14 3.01 11.95
CA MET A 222 0.71 3.00 13.35
C MET A 222 1.43 1.90 14.15
N ARG A 223 1.58 0.70 13.57
CA ARG A 223 2.31 -0.42 14.20
C ARG A 223 3.82 -0.18 14.23
N LYS A 224 4.40 0.35 13.16
CA LYS A 224 5.84 0.66 13.08
C LYS A 224 6.24 1.81 14.00
N HIS A 225 5.36 2.79 14.21
CA HIS A 225 5.62 3.98 15.00
C HIS A 225 4.51 4.22 16.04
N PRO A 226 4.39 3.37 17.09
CA PRO A 226 3.27 3.40 18.05
C PRO A 226 3.19 4.72 18.86
N LYS A 227 4.27 5.50 18.89
CA LYS A 227 4.33 6.81 19.57
C LYS A 227 3.79 7.96 18.73
N LEU A 228 3.60 7.77 17.42
CA LEU A 228 3.07 8.82 16.55
C LEU A 228 1.54 8.87 16.63
N SER A 229 0.98 10.07 16.55
CA SER A 229 -0.46 10.24 16.43
C SER A 229 -0.92 9.89 15.01
N LEU A 230 -2.14 9.37 14.90
CA LEU A 230 -2.80 9.15 13.60
C LEU A 230 -2.90 10.45 12.79
N ALA A 231 -3.01 11.61 13.45
CA ALA A 231 -2.95 12.91 12.80
C ALA A 231 -1.60 13.17 12.10
N SER A 232 -0.49 12.88 12.77
CA SER A 232 0.86 13.02 12.18
C SER A 232 1.06 12.04 11.02
N ILE A 233 0.65 10.79 11.19
CA ILE A 233 0.71 9.77 10.13
C ILE A 233 -0.12 10.22 8.93
N THR A 234 -1.34 10.70 9.14
CA THR A 234 -2.22 11.19 8.07
C THR A 234 -1.58 12.35 7.30
N LYS A 235 -0.97 13.31 8.01
CA LYS A 235 -0.25 14.43 7.41
C LYS A 235 0.92 13.94 6.54
N ASP A 236 1.71 13.00 7.05
CA ASP A 236 2.86 12.40 6.39
C ASP A 236 2.48 11.60 5.14
N LEU A 237 1.41 10.81 5.19
CA LEU A 237 0.84 10.13 4.01
C LEU A 237 0.40 11.16 2.96
N ARG A 238 -0.34 12.19 3.37
CA ARG A 238 -0.90 13.18 2.44
C ARG A 238 0.15 14.09 1.81
N VAL A 239 1.22 14.44 2.54
CA VAL A 239 2.34 15.22 1.97
C VAL A 239 3.24 14.35 1.08
N SER A 240 3.32 13.05 1.36
CA SER A 240 4.08 12.10 0.54
C SER A 240 3.35 11.68 -0.74
N ARG A 241 2.03 11.80 -0.83
CA ARG A 241 1.28 11.44 -2.03
C ARG A 241 0.30 12.53 -2.44
N ASN A 242 -0.84 12.64 -1.76
CA ASN A 242 -1.81 13.71 -1.96
C ASN A 242 -2.86 13.74 -0.83
N ASP A 243 -3.70 14.76 -0.80
CA ASP A 243 -4.73 14.95 0.23
C ASP A 243 -5.90 13.94 0.22
N TYR A 244 -5.94 13.02 -0.76
CA TYR A 244 -6.93 11.93 -0.83
C TYR A 244 -6.47 10.66 -0.12
N MET A 245 -5.24 10.59 0.40
CA MET A 245 -4.80 9.46 1.22
C MET A 245 -5.72 9.31 2.44
N ILE A 246 -6.25 8.09 2.63
CA ILE A 246 -7.38 7.78 3.51
C ILE A 246 -8.59 8.59 3.03
N GLN A 247 -9.36 7.98 2.13
CA GLN A 247 -10.26 8.71 1.23
C GLN A 247 -11.64 8.94 1.83
N THR A 248 -12.11 8.06 2.72
CA THR A 248 -13.43 8.14 3.32
C THR A 248 -13.36 8.17 4.85
N THR A 249 -14.37 8.77 5.49
CA THR A 249 -14.48 8.82 6.96
C THR A 249 -14.51 7.43 7.57
N ILE A 250 -15.23 6.49 6.96
CA ILE A 250 -15.32 5.10 7.40
C ILE A 250 -13.95 4.37 7.41
N GLN A 251 -13.05 4.68 6.47
CA GLN A 251 -11.67 4.18 6.50
C GLN A 251 -10.87 4.79 7.67
N MET A 252 -11.08 6.08 7.94
CA MET A 252 -10.46 6.76 9.08
C MET A 252 -11.00 6.24 10.43
N GLU A 253 -12.30 5.97 10.54
CA GLU A 253 -12.93 5.36 11.72
C GLU A 253 -12.29 4.02 12.06
N THR A 254 -12.02 3.19 11.05
CA THR A 254 -11.31 1.91 11.23
C THR A 254 -9.92 2.12 11.83
N LEU A 255 -9.16 3.11 11.34
CA LEU A 255 -7.83 3.44 11.88
C LEU A 255 -7.91 4.00 13.31
N VAL A 256 -8.92 4.83 13.62
CA VAL A 256 -9.19 5.32 14.98
C VAL A 256 -9.44 4.15 15.91
N GLN A 257 -10.29 3.20 15.50
CA GLN A 257 -10.64 2.03 16.29
C GLN A 257 -9.43 1.14 16.59
N ILE A 258 -8.59 0.84 15.58
CA ILE A 258 -7.31 0.12 15.76
C ILE A 258 -6.43 0.85 16.78
N GLY A 259 -6.34 2.18 16.69
CA GLY A 259 -5.55 2.99 17.61
C GLY A 259 -6.06 2.99 19.06
N LEU A 260 -7.39 2.87 19.26
CA LEU A 260 -8.00 2.74 20.58
C LEU A 260 -7.75 1.35 21.17
N GLU A 261 -7.91 0.30 20.37
CA GLU A 261 -7.68 -1.09 20.77
C GLU A 261 -6.21 -1.34 21.16
N ALA A 262 -5.25 -0.77 20.43
CA ALA A 262 -3.84 -0.87 20.77
C ALA A 262 -3.52 -0.22 22.14
N LYS A 263 -4.09 0.96 22.43
CA LYS A 263 -3.91 1.62 23.73
C LYS A 263 -4.52 0.81 24.86
N ASN A 264 -5.70 0.23 24.65
CA ASN A 264 -6.33 -0.60 25.67
C ASN A 264 -5.50 -1.85 26.00
N LYS A 265 -4.82 -2.43 25.00
CA LYS A 265 -3.84 -3.52 25.21
C LYS A 265 -2.63 -3.05 26.02
N ASP A 266 -2.14 -1.83 25.81
CA ASP A 266 -1.01 -1.26 26.58
C ASP A 266 -1.36 -0.93 28.05
N PHE A 267 -2.64 -0.72 28.38
CA PHE A 267 -3.13 -0.46 29.75
C PHE A 267 -3.71 -1.69 30.46
N GLY A 268 -3.87 -2.81 29.74
CA GLY A 268 -4.28 -4.09 30.32
C GLY A 268 -3.08 -4.82 30.90
N VAL A 269 -2.99 -4.87 32.24
CA VAL A 269 -2.20 -5.91 32.92
C VAL A 269 -2.89 -7.24 32.64
N GLU A 270 -2.17 -8.20 32.06
CA GLU A 270 -2.63 -9.61 31.92
C GLU A 270 -3.01 -10.22 33.28
#